data_AF-A0A968LMT8-F1
#
_entry.id   AF-A0A968LMT8-F1
#
_cell.length_a   1.000
_cell.length_b   1.000
_cell.length_c   1.000
_cell.angle_alpha   90.00
_cell.angle_beta   90.00
_cell.angle_gamma   90.00
#
_symmetry.space_group_name_H-M   'P 1'
#
loop_
_entity.id
_entity.type
_entity.pdbx_description
1 polymer ?
#
loop_
_entity_poly.entity_id
_entity_poly.type
_entity_poly.pdbx_seq_one_letter_code
_entity_poly.pdbx_strand_id
1 'polypeptide(L)'
;MTDGDVNEVMAKSRGEGFGAEVKRRILMGTYALSSGYYDAYYSRALRARALIAQEFARMFETVDVLMLPTAPSAAFKLGDKASDPLSMYLTDVDTVTVNLAGLPGISIPFGYEDSSGAYSTTQGLPLGVQFIAPTLEDARLLTVSAALERVTNAAFLKSVQSSS
;
A
#
# COMPACT_ATOMS: atom_id res chain seq x y z
N MET A 1 14.30 -44.55 -19.12
CA MET A 1 14.27 -43.37 -18.25
C MET A 1 14.38 -42.16 -19.16
N THR A 2 13.27 -41.62 -19.64
CA THR A 2 13.26 -40.26 -20.18
C THR A 2 13.18 -39.33 -18.99
N ASP A 3 14.27 -38.61 -18.73
CA ASP A 3 14.28 -37.41 -17.91
C ASP A 3 13.05 -36.57 -18.25
N GLY A 4 12.30 -36.14 -17.23
CA GLY A 4 11.06 -35.39 -17.42
C GLY A 4 11.28 -34.16 -18.30
N ASP A 5 10.33 -33.88 -19.19
CA ASP A 5 10.31 -32.67 -20.01
C ASP A 5 10.56 -31.45 -19.10
N VAL A 6 11.45 -30.54 -19.51
CA VAL A 6 11.78 -29.32 -18.76
C VAL A 6 10.50 -28.54 -18.43
N ASN A 7 9.50 -28.57 -19.32
CA ASN A 7 8.21 -27.93 -19.06
C ASN A 7 7.45 -28.61 -17.90
N GLU A 8 7.49 -29.94 -17.83
CA GLU A 8 6.85 -30.73 -16.77
C GLU A 8 7.50 -30.45 -15.41
N VAL A 9 8.84 -30.44 -15.37
CA VAL A 9 9.60 -30.11 -14.16
C VAL A 9 9.27 -28.68 -13.69
N MET A 10 9.27 -27.71 -14.60
CA MET A 10 8.97 -26.32 -14.28
C MET A 10 7.53 -26.12 -13.82
N ALA A 11 6.57 -26.77 -14.47
CA ALA A 11 5.16 -26.70 -14.10
C ALA A 11 4.93 -27.31 -12.72
N LYS A 12 5.53 -28.47 -12.42
CA LYS A 12 5.42 -29.13 -11.13
C LYS A 12 6.03 -28.29 -10.00
N SER A 13 7.28 -27.83 -10.16
CA SER A 13 7.94 -27.01 -9.14
C SER A 13 7.20 -25.70 -8.84
N ARG A 14 6.67 -25.01 -9.86
CA ARG A 14 5.87 -23.79 -9.67
C ARG A 14 4.47 -24.09 -9.13
N GLY A 15 3.89 -25.22 -9.55
CA GLY A 15 2.59 -25.71 -9.12
C GLY A 15 2.56 -26.10 -7.66
N GLU A 16 3.64 -26.65 -7.12
CA GLU A 16 3.73 -27.02 -5.71
C GLU A 16 4.31 -25.89 -4.84
N GLY A 17 5.29 -25.15 -5.37
CA GLY A 17 6.04 -24.14 -4.60
C GLY A 17 5.32 -22.80 -4.38
N PHE A 18 4.40 -22.40 -5.26
CA PHE A 18 3.68 -21.12 -5.10
C PHE A 18 2.35 -21.26 -4.37
N GLY A 19 2.11 -20.37 -3.40
CA GLY A 19 0.80 -20.20 -2.78
C GLY A 19 -0.27 -19.71 -3.76
N ALA A 20 -1.54 -19.83 -3.37
CA ALA A 20 -2.68 -19.48 -4.22
C ALA A 20 -2.65 -18.03 -4.72
N GLU A 21 -2.29 -17.07 -3.84
CA GLU A 21 -2.24 -15.65 -4.19
C GLU A 21 -1.14 -15.33 -5.21
N VAL A 22 0.04 -15.93 -5.05
CA VAL A 22 1.16 -15.77 -5.99
C VAL A 22 0.77 -16.30 -7.37
N LYS A 23 0.18 -17.50 -7.43
CA LYS A 23 -0.33 -18.07 -8.69
C LYS A 23 -1.38 -17.17 -9.34
N ARG A 24 -2.32 -16.62 -8.55
CA ARG A 24 -3.34 -15.69 -9.04
C ARG A 24 -2.71 -14.47 -9.72
N ARG A 25 -1.69 -13.86 -9.09
CA ARG A 25 -0.98 -12.71 -9.68
C ARG A 25 -0.22 -13.07 -10.96
N ILE A 26 0.45 -14.23 -11.00
CA ILE A 26 1.15 -14.70 -12.20
C ILE A 26 0.17 -14.91 -13.36
N LEU A 27 -0.97 -15.55 -13.10
CA LEU A 27 -2.00 -15.80 -14.12
C LEU A 27 -2.59 -14.50 -14.65
N MET A 28 -2.99 -13.58 -13.75
CA MET A 28 -3.52 -12.27 -14.16
C MET A 28 -2.49 -11.44 -14.92
N GLY A 29 -1.22 -11.45 -14.49
CA GLY A 29 -0.14 -10.76 -15.17
C GLY A 29 0.12 -11.32 -16.57
N THR A 30 0.18 -12.64 -16.69
CA THR A 30 0.33 -13.33 -17.99
C THR A 30 -0.83 -13.00 -18.92
N TYR A 31 -2.07 -13.00 -18.41
CA TYR A 31 -3.25 -12.64 -19.19
C TYR A 31 -3.21 -11.17 -19.65
N ALA A 32 -2.92 -10.24 -18.75
CA ALA A 32 -2.85 -8.82 -19.06
C ALA A 32 -1.75 -8.48 -20.09
N LEU A 33 -0.70 -9.30 -20.18
CA LEU A 33 0.41 -9.14 -21.13
C LEU A 33 0.23 -9.95 -22.42
N SER A 34 -0.80 -10.81 -22.50
CA SER A 34 -1.01 -11.68 -23.66
C SER A 34 -1.43 -10.89 -24.90
N SER A 35 -1.04 -11.40 -26.08
CA SER A 35 -1.41 -10.83 -27.37
C SER A 35 -2.94 -10.77 -27.52
N GLY A 36 -3.46 -9.61 -27.92
CA GLY A 36 -4.90 -9.36 -28.04
C GLY A 36 -5.54 -8.71 -26.80
N TYR A 37 -4.91 -8.82 -25.63
CA TYR A 37 -5.38 -8.22 -24.38
C TYR A 37 -4.45 -7.13 -23.83
N TYR A 38 -3.20 -7.08 -24.30
CA TYR A 38 -2.21 -6.07 -23.90
C TYR A 38 -2.72 -4.63 -23.93
N ASP A 39 -3.33 -4.21 -25.04
CA ASP A 39 -3.81 -2.83 -25.20
C ASP A 39 -5.01 -2.53 -24.31
N ALA A 40 -5.91 -3.52 -24.14
CA ALA A 40 -7.13 -3.39 -23.36
C ALA A 40 -6.85 -3.27 -21.85
N TYR A 41 -5.79 -3.94 -21.36
CA TYR A 41 -5.46 -4.00 -19.94
C TYR A 41 -4.17 -3.25 -19.60
N TYR A 42 -3.02 -3.75 -20.05
CA TYR A 42 -1.72 -3.22 -19.60
C TYR A 42 -1.44 -1.81 -20.12
N SER A 43 -1.61 -1.57 -21.43
CA SER A 43 -1.44 -0.23 -22.03
C SER A 43 -2.40 0.78 -21.41
N ARG A 44 -3.66 0.39 -21.19
CA ARG A 44 -4.66 1.23 -20.51
C ARG A 44 -4.26 1.56 -19.06
N ALA A 45 -3.72 0.59 -18.32
CA ALA A 45 -3.21 0.81 -16.97
C ALA A 45 -2.02 1.79 -16.95
N LEU A 46 -1.10 1.70 -17.92
CA LEU A 46 0.00 2.66 -18.05
C LEU A 46 -0.48 4.09 -18.33
N ARG A 47 -1.54 4.26 -19.14
CA ARG A 47 -2.17 5.57 -19.35
C ARG A 47 -2.79 6.11 -18.07
N ALA A 48 -3.51 5.28 -17.32
CA ALA A 48 -4.06 5.67 -16.02
C ALA A 48 -2.96 6.08 -15.04
N ARG A 49 -1.84 5.34 -14.99
CA ARG A 49 -0.65 5.71 -14.19
C ARG A 49 -0.11 7.09 -14.58
N ALA A 50 -0.01 7.39 -15.87
CA ALA A 50 0.46 8.69 -16.34
C ALA A 50 -0.49 9.83 -15.92
N LEU A 51 -1.80 9.62 -15.99
CA LEU A 51 -2.79 10.59 -15.51
C LEU A 51 -2.66 10.84 -14.00
N ILE A 52 -2.52 9.77 -13.20
CA ILE A 52 -2.31 9.88 -11.74
C ILE A 52 -1.07 10.73 -11.44
N ALA A 53 0.05 10.46 -12.11
CA ALA A 53 1.28 11.23 -11.91
C ALA A 53 1.11 12.72 -12.28
N GLN A 54 0.37 13.02 -13.35
CA GLN A 54 0.07 14.40 -13.76
C GLN A 54 -0.82 15.13 -12.74
N GLU A 55 -1.81 14.45 -12.16
CA GLU A 55 -2.66 15.04 -11.13
C GLU A 55 -1.85 15.38 -9.87
N PHE A 56 -0.95 14.50 -9.43
CA PHE A 56 -0.04 14.82 -8.32
C PHE A 56 0.87 16.01 -8.63
N ALA A 57 1.48 16.04 -9.82
CA ALA A 57 2.32 17.16 -10.25
C ALA A 57 1.55 18.48 -10.18
N ARG A 58 0.30 18.50 -10.65
CA ARG A 58 -0.58 19.69 -10.57
C ARG A 58 -0.90 20.07 -9.13
N MET A 59 -1.22 19.11 -8.27
CA MET A 59 -1.49 19.41 -6.85
C MET A 59 -0.29 20.10 -6.19
N PHE A 60 0.93 19.60 -6.45
CA PHE A 60 2.17 20.17 -5.90
C PHE A 60 2.55 21.54 -6.46
N GLU A 61 1.86 22.06 -7.47
CA GLU A 61 1.99 23.48 -7.87
C GLU A 61 1.43 24.42 -6.79
N THR A 62 0.52 23.92 -5.93
CA THR A 62 -0.21 24.72 -4.94
C THR A 62 0.01 24.29 -3.50
N VAL A 63 0.58 23.09 -3.28
CA VAL A 63 0.83 22.54 -1.93
C VAL A 63 2.23 21.96 -1.82
N ASP A 64 2.80 22.03 -0.61
CA ASP A 64 4.13 21.52 -0.34
C ASP A 64 4.16 20.02 0.01
N VAL A 65 3.08 19.53 0.63
CA VAL A 65 2.89 18.17 1.15
C VAL A 65 1.40 17.85 1.12
N LEU A 66 1.04 16.62 0.78
CA LEU A 66 -0.32 16.08 0.91
C LEU A 66 -0.42 15.22 2.17
N MET A 67 -1.58 15.24 2.83
CA MET A 67 -1.87 14.47 4.06
C MET A 67 -3.13 13.65 3.86
N LEU A 68 -3.05 12.34 4.08
CA LEU A 68 -4.12 11.37 3.89
C LEU A 68 -4.09 10.35 5.04
N PRO A 69 -5.17 9.62 5.37
CA PRO A 69 -5.02 8.40 6.13
C PRO A 69 -4.10 7.40 5.39
N THR A 70 -3.30 6.63 6.13
CA THR A 70 -2.46 5.58 5.50
C THR A 70 -3.29 4.38 5.07
N ALA A 71 -4.30 4.03 5.88
CA ALA A 71 -5.22 2.95 5.61
C ALA A 71 -6.65 3.43 5.89
N PRO A 72 -7.66 2.90 5.17
CA PRO A 72 -9.05 3.35 5.31
C PRO A 72 -9.72 2.94 6.64
N SER A 73 -9.12 2.00 7.38
CA SER A 73 -9.60 1.53 8.68
C SER A 73 -8.43 1.09 9.55
N ALA A 74 -8.67 0.87 10.84
CA ALA A 74 -7.73 0.16 11.69
C ALA A 74 -7.49 -1.29 11.21
N ALA A 75 -6.54 -1.95 11.88
CA ALA A 75 -6.19 -3.34 11.60
C ALA A 75 -7.40 -4.28 11.77
N PHE A 76 -7.70 -5.06 10.73
CA PHE A 76 -8.72 -6.11 10.77
C PHE A 76 -8.17 -7.40 11.41
N LYS A 77 -9.04 -8.31 11.86
CA LYS A 77 -8.60 -9.55 12.52
C LYS A 77 -8.04 -10.53 11.51
N LEU A 78 -7.20 -11.43 12.01
CA LEU A 78 -6.66 -12.52 11.19
C LEU A 78 -7.80 -13.37 10.62
N GLY A 79 -7.81 -13.50 9.30
CA GLY A 79 -8.81 -14.30 8.57
C GLY A 79 -9.98 -13.49 8.00
N ASP A 80 -10.28 -12.29 8.50
CA ASP A 80 -11.50 -11.52 8.13
C ASP A 80 -11.60 -11.23 6.62
N LYS A 81 -10.45 -11.05 5.96
CA LYS A 81 -10.35 -10.74 4.52
C LYS A 81 -9.66 -11.83 3.70
N ALA A 82 -9.42 -13.01 4.28
CA ALA A 82 -8.65 -14.06 3.62
C ALA A 82 -9.42 -14.76 2.49
N SER A 83 -10.75 -14.80 2.59
CA SER A 83 -11.63 -15.43 1.60
C SER A 83 -12.04 -14.49 0.46
N ASP A 84 -11.91 -13.18 0.63
CA ASP A 84 -12.23 -12.17 -0.39
C ASP A 84 -10.99 -11.31 -0.75
N PRO A 85 -10.29 -11.68 -1.85
CA PRO A 85 -9.11 -10.96 -2.31
C PRO A 85 -9.39 -9.49 -2.67
N LEU A 86 -10.61 -9.14 -3.09
CA LEU A 86 -10.93 -7.76 -3.47
C LEU A 86 -11.00 -6.85 -2.25
N SER A 87 -11.64 -7.32 -1.18
CA SER A 87 -11.67 -6.62 0.11
C SER A 87 -10.28 -6.42 0.71
N MET A 88 -9.35 -7.36 0.44
CA MET A 88 -7.95 -7.19 0.80
C MET A 88 -7.28 -6.09 -0.03
N TYR A 89 -7.48 -6.03 -1.35
CA TYR A 89 -6.82 -5.00 -2.16
C TYR A 89 -7.29 -3.58 -1.88
N LEU A 90 -8.54 -3.41 -1.42
CA LEU A 90 -9.08 -2.11 -1.03
C LEU A 90 -8.38 -1.51 0.20
N THR A 91 -7.59 -2.27 0.96
CA THR A 91 -6.81 -1.71 2.07
C THR A 91 -5.75 -0.73 1.60
N ASP A 92 -5.29 -0.88 0.35
CA ASP A 92 -4.17 -0.12 -0.20
C ASP A 92 -4.64 1.04 -1.10
N VAL A 93 -5.92 1.42 -1.03
CA VAL A 93 -6.51 2.44 -1.90
C VAL A 93 -5.81 3.79 -1.79
N ASP A 94 -5.37 4.15 -0.58
CA ASP A 94 -4.72 5.44 -0.29
C ASP A 94 -3.19 5.39 -0.47
N THR A 95 -2.60 4.21 -0.68
CA THR A 95 -1.14 4.02 -0.79
C THR A 95 -0.70 3.70 -2.21
N VAL A 96 -1.49 2.92 -2.97
CA VAL A 96 -1.11 2.46 -4.31
C VAL A 96 -0.88 3.61 -5.30
N THR A 97 -1.63 4.71 -5.18
CA THR A 97 -1.52 5.87 -6.05
C THR A 97 -0.16 6.57 -5.92
N VAL A 98 0.42 6.56 -4.72
CA VAL A 98 1.76 7.09 -4.42
C VAL A 98 2.84 6.28 -5.14
N ASN A 99 2.75 4.94 -5.08
CA ASN A 99 3.68 4.07 -5.80
C ASN A 99 3.58 4.24 -7.32
N LEU A 100 2.36 4.39 -7.84
CA LEU A 100 2.12 4.60 -9.27
C LEU A 100 2.71 5.93 -9.77
N ALA A 101 2.55 6.99 -8.98
CA ALA A 101 3.13 8.31 -9.26
C ALA A 101 4.65 8.36 -9.05
N GLY A 102 5.24 7.41 -8.31
CA GLY A 102 6.68 7.38 -8.02
C GLY A 102 7.10 8.46 -7.03
N LEU A 103 6.24 8.75 -6.05
CA LEU A 103 6.45 9.80 -5.05
C LEU A 103 6.94 9.21 -3.72
N PRO A 104 7.70 9.99 -2.93
CA PRO A 104 8.01 9.62 -1.56
C PRO A 104 6.76 9.80 -0.67
N GLY A 105 6.53 8.83 0.22
CA GLY A 105 5.47 8.87 1.22
C GLY A 105 5.95 8.29 2.55
N ILE A 106 5.45 8.82 3.66
CA ILE A 106 5.77 8.37 5.01
C ILE A 106 4.49 8.21 5.84
N SER A 107 4.38 7.12 6.60
CA SER A 107 3.26 6.88 7.51
C SER A 107 3.70 7.09 8.95
N ILE A 108 3.00 7.95 9.68
CA ILE A 108 3.25 8.26 11.09
C ILE A 108 2.01 7.89 11.92
N PRO A 109 2.17 7.24 13.08
CA PRO A 109 1.04 6.97 13.97
C PRO A 109 0.34 8.25 14.42
N PHE A 110 -0.99 8.28 14.32
CA PHE A 110 -1.81 9.43 14.67
C PHE A 110 -3.08 9.01 15.40
N GLY A 111 -2.90 8.46 16.61
CA GLY A 111 -3.99 8.02 17.48
C GLY A 111 -4.38 6.56 17.26
N TYR A 112 -5.58 6.23 17.73
CA TYR A 112 -6.08 4.88 17.84
C TYR A 112 -7.56 4.80 17.46
N GLU A 113 -8.01 3.62 17.06
CA GLU A 113 -9.42 3.24 16.98
C GLU A 113 -9.76 2.41 18.22
N ASP A 114 -10.74 2.87 19.01
CA ASP A 114 -11.19 2.14 20.20
C ASP A 114 -12.11 0.96 19.85
N SER A 115 -12.54 0.21 20.85
CA SER A 115 -13.41 -0.96 20.65
C SER A 115 -14.82 -0.63 20.13
N SER A 116 -15.23 0.65 20.14
CA SER A 116 -16.48 1.12 19.55
C SER A 116 -16.33 1.54 18.08
N GLY A 117 -15.10 1.54 17.55
CA GLY A 117 -14.78 2.04 16.21
C GLY A 117 -14.63 3.57 16.16
N ALA A 118 -14.54 4.23 17.32
CA ALA A 118 -14.37 5.67 17.39
C ALA A 118 -12.88 6.05 17.50
N TYR A 119 -12.56 7.27 17.04
CA TYR A 119 -11.22 7.82 17.21
C TYR A 119 -10.90 8.06 18.69
N SER A 120 -9.71 7.61 19.11
CA SER A 120 -9.19 7.68 20.46
C SER A 120 -7.74 8.15 20.44
N THR A 121 -7.36 8.96 21.44
CA THR A 121 -5.98 9.47 21.58
C THR A 121 -5.16 8.69 22.60
N THR A 122 -5.76 7.74 23.33
CA THR A 122 -5.15 7.12 24.50
C THR A 122 -4.87 5.63 24.33
N GLN A 123 -5.76 4.88 23.69
CA GLN A 123 -5.66 3.43 23.57
C GLN A 123 -6.55 2.89 22.44
N GLY A 124 -6.16 1.72 21.92
CA GLY A 124 -6.89 1.01 20.87
C GLY A 124 -5.96 0.45 19.80
N LEU A 125 -6.52 0.19 18.62
CA LEU A 125 -5.74 -0.20 17.43
C LEU A 125 -5.09 1.02 16.80
N PRO A 126 -3.78 1.03 16.50
CA PRO A 126 -3.11 2.20 15.94
C PRO A 126 -3.70 2.64 14.60
N LEU A 127 -3.86 3.95 14.43
CA LEU A 127 -4.19 4.60 13.17
C LEU A 127 -2.96 5.33 12.63
N GLY A 128 -2.80 5.32 11.31
CA GLY A 128 -1.69 5.97 10.61
C GLY A 128 -2.16 7.15 9.77
N VAL A 129 -1.39 8.23 9.78
CA VAL A 129 -1.49 9.29 8.80
C VAL A 129 -0.30 9.25 7.85
N GLN A 130 -0.57 9.39 6.57
CA GLN A 130 0.40 9.39 5.50
C GLN A 130 0.66 10.84 5.03
N PHE A 131 1.93 11.21 4.94
CA PHE A 131 2.37 12.41 4.24
C PHE A 131 3.04 12.04 2.92
N ILE A 132 2.74 12.79 1.86
CA ILE A 132 3.31 12.59 0.53
C ILE A 132 3.93 13.91 0.08
N ALA A 133 5.16 13.86 -0.41
CA ALA A 133 5.88 15.04 -0.90
C ALA A 133 6.22 14.88 -2.39
N PRO A 134 6.67 15.96 -3.05
CA PRO A 134 7.20 15.86 -4.41
C PRO A 134 8.41 14.92 -4.49
N THR A 135 8.75 14.52 -5.70
CA THR A 135 9.91 13.65 -5.98
C THR A 135 11.20 14.24 -5.39
N LEU A 136 11.96 13.40 -4.66
CA LEU A 136 13.23 13.73 -3.99
C LEU A 136 13.12 14.75 -2.83
N GLU A 137 11.92 14.96 -2.28
CA GLU A 137 11.67 15.84 -1.12
C GLU A 137 11.57 15.05 0.21
N ASP A 138 12.31 13.94 0.36
CA ASP A 138 12.31 13.10 1.57
C ASP A 138 12.65 13.90 2.85
N ALA A 139 13.54 14.88 2.75
CA ALA A 139 13.90 15.77 3.87
C ALA A 139 12.70 16.59 4.36
N ARG A 140 11.82 17.02 3.44
CA ARG A 140 10.58 17.74 3.75
C ARG A 140 9.60 16.82 4.50
N LEU A 141 9.46 15.58 4.04
CA LEU A 141 8.64 14.58 4.74
C LEU A 141 9.13 14.36 6.17
N LEU A 142 10.43 14.12 6.36
CA LEU A 142 11.01 13.95 7.70
C LEU A 142 10.78 15.17 8.60
N THR A 143 10.84 16.37 8.03
CA THR A 143 10.59 17.62 8.77
C THR A 143 9.15 17.70 9.26
N VAL A 144 8.17 17.43 8.39
CA VAL A 144 6.74 17.45 8.74
C VAL A 144 6.40 16.32 9.72
N SER A 145 6.93 15.12 9.50
CA SER A 145 6.77 13.99 10.42
C SER A 145 7.32 14.30 11.81
N ALA A 146 8.52 14.86 11.90
CA ALA A 146 9.11 15.26 13.18
C ALA A 146 8.29 16.37 13.87
N ALA A 147 7.70 17.28 13.11
CA ALA A 147 6.81 18.29 13.67
C ALA A 147 5.53 17.66 14.25
N LEU A 148 4.92 16.71 13.54
CA LEU A 148 3.75 15.97 14.01
C LEU A 148 4.05 15.17 15.30
N GLU A 149 5.19 14.49 15.34
CA GLU A 149 5.62 13.75 16.54
C GLU A 149 5.81 14.68 17.74
N ARG A 150 6.38 15.88 17.55
CA ARG A 150 6.53 16.86 18.64
C ARG A 150 5.18 17.35 19.15
N VAL A 151 4.24 17.66 18.25
CA VAL A 151 2.88 18.12 18.61
C VAL A 151 2.12 17.04 19.37
N THR A 152 2.29 15.77 18.99
CA THR A 152 1.71 14.63 19.70
C THR A 152 2.54 14.19 20.92
N ASN A 153 3.60 14.94 21.27
CA ASN A 153 4.53 14.64 22.38
C ASN A 153 5.10 13.21 22.35
N ALA A 154 5.27 12.67 21.13
CA ALA A 154 5.66 11.28 20.90
C ALA A 154 4.81 10.27 21.71
N ALA A 155 3.52 10.57 21.91
CA ALA A 155 2.61 9.77 22.74
C ALA A 155 2.62 8.30 22.33
N PHE A 156 2.66 8.04 21.02
CA PHE A 156 2.76 6.68 20.50
C PHE A 156 4.04 5.97 20.94
N LEU A 157 5.22 6.57 20.74
CA LEU A 157 6.51 5.96 21.13
C LEU A 157 6.55 5.66 22.64
N LYS A 158 6.02 6.57 23.46
CA LYS A 158 5.92 6.38 24.91
C LYS A 158 5.00 5.22 25.28
N SER A 159 3.88 5.07 24.59
CA SER A 159 2.94 3.96 24.83
C SER A 159 3.60 2.59 24.56
N VAL A 160 4.36 2.47 23.47
CA VAL A 160 5.06 1.24 23.09
C VAL A 160 6.17 0.90 24.09
N GLN A 161 6.95 1.89 24.53
CA GLN A 161 8.03 1.68 25.50
C GLN A 161 7.52 1.29 26.89
N SER A 162 6.32 1.74 27.29
CA SER A 162 5.73 1.37 28.58
C SER A 162 5.19 -0.06 28.65
N SER A 163 5.05 -0.72 27.50
CA SER A 163 4.48 -2.07 27.36
C SER A 163 5.53 -3.16 27.13
N SER A 164 6.82 -2.82 27.23
CA SER A 164 7.98 -3.75 27.17
C SER A 164 8.64 -3.85 28.54
#